data_AF-A0A6G0RV15-F1
#
_entry.id   AF-A0A6G0RV15-F1
#
_cell.length_a   1.000
_cell.length_b   1.000
_cell.length_c   1.000
_cell.angle_alpha   90.00
_cell.angle_beta   90.00
_cell.angle_gamma   90.00
#
_symmetry.space_group_name_H-M   'P 1'
#
loop_
_entity.id
_entity.type
_entity.pdbx_description
1 polymer ?
#
loop_
_entity_poly.entity_id
_entity_poly.type
_entity_poly.pdbx_seq_one_letter_code
_entity_poly.pdbx_strand_id
1 'polypeptide(L)'
;MANCKATPTPQAKGDFPLPGDPGRETVCINMDPDVDYQCIVGSLQYLVSCSRPDIANAVRTFGKFLTCYTKKHFVLAKRVLRYLQGTREYGLVWNVTVPRGLQLAAYADADLGNEKDDRRSITGYVLQLNGCTFAYKSKKQPIITDDTCSAEFVAASECSNMIIWTHNLFEELKLRRRITKLRLR
;
A
#
# COMPACT_ATOMS: atom_id res chain seq x y z
N MET A 1 13.06 -4.95 -19.54
CA MET A 1 12.97 -5.81 -18.33
C MET A 1 12.60 -7.27 -18.61
N ALA A 2 12.54 -7.74 -19.87
CA ALA A 2 12.02 -9.09 -20.17
C ALA A 2 12.80 -10.26 -19.52
N ASN A 3 14.11 -10.10 -19.26
CA ASN A 3 14.99 -11.16 -18.75
C ASN A 3 15.56 -10.87 -17.34
N CYS A 4 14.88 -10.08 -16.50
CA CYS A 4 15.40 -9.75 -15.17
C CYS A 4 15.14 -10.88 -14.14
N LYS A 5 16.13 -11.17 -13.28
CA LYS A 5 16.00 -12.17 -12.20
C LYS A 5 14.95 -11.72 -11.18
N ALA A 6 13.96 -12.58 -10.94
CA ALA A 6 12.90 -12.32 -9.99
C ALA A 6 13.41 -12.17 -8.55
N THR A 7 12.69 -11.39 -7.75
CA THR A 7 12.96 -11.21 -6.31
C THR A 7 11.71 -11.65 -5.53
N PRO A 8 11.83 -12.33 -4.37
CA PRO A 8 10.66 -12.89 -3.68
C PRO A 8 9.87 -11.87 -2.86
N THR A 9 10.45 -10.71 -2.52
CA THR A 9 9.79 -9.66 -1.74
C THR A 9 9.91 -8.29 -2.40
N PRO A 10 8.84 -7.47 -2.39
CA PRO A 10 8.88 -6.14 -2.97
C PRO A 10 9.82 -5.20 -2.21
N GLN A 11 9.90 -5.37 -0.88
CA GLN A 11 10.77 -4.58 0.00
C GLN A 11 11.53 -5.50 0.95
N ALA A 12 12.84 -5.26 1.13
CA ALA A 12 13.62 -5.96 2.16
C ALA A 12 13.39 -5.34 3.54
N LYS A 13 13.38 -6.18 4.57
CA LYS A 13 13.29 -5.72 5.96
C LYS A 13 14.52 -4.87 6.31
N GLY A 14 14.30 -3.67 6.83
CA GLY A 14 15.35 -2.73 7.24
C GLY A 14 15.88 -1.81 6.13
N ASP A 15 15.64 -2.15 4.86
CA ASP A 15 16.14 -1.43 3.68
C ASP A 15 15.18 -0.30 3.27
N PHE A 16 14.94 0.61 4.21
CA PHE A 16 14.09 1.78 4.02
C PHE A 16 14.92 2.93 3.43
N PRO A 17 14.53 3.48 2.27
CA PRO A 17 15.21 4.63 1.68
C PRO A 17 15.11 5.83 2.62
N LEU A 18 16.25 6.48 2.86
CA LEU A 18 16.35 7.75 3.57
C LEU A 18 16.34 8.91 2.56
N PRO A 19 15.87 10.10 2.93
CA PRO A 19 15.95 11.27 2.07
C PRO A 19 17.37 11.49 1.55
N GLY A 20 17.49 11.74 0.24
CA GLY A 20 18.76 12.20 -0.34
C GLY A 20 19.12 13.56 0.23
N ASP A 21 20.34 13.70 0.76
CA ASP A 21 20.87 14.98 1.23
C ASP A 21 21.43 15.76 0.02
N PRO A 22 20.80 16.88 -0.41
CA PRO A 22 21.24 17.65 -1.57
C PRO A 22 22.65 18.23 -1.40
N GLY A 23 23.14 18.36 -0.16
CA GLY A 23 24.49 18.84 0.13
C GLY A 23 25.57 17.75 0.08
N ARG A 24 25.20 16.46 0.02
CA ARG A 24 26.14 15.33 0.08
C ARG A 24 26.02 14.34 -1.07
N GLU A 25 24.84 14.18 -1.64
CA GLU A 25 24.58 13.27 -2.75
C GLU A 25 23.96 14.03 -3.93
N THR A 26 24.24 13.58 -5.15
CA THR A 26 23.52 14.06 -6.34
C THR A 26 22.09 13.52 -6.30
N VAL A 27 21.12 14.44 -6.41
CA VAL A 27 19.69 14.15 -6.31
C VAL A 27 19.06 14.24 -7.70
N CYS A 28 17.92 13.58 -7.91
CA CYS A 28 17.21 13.51 -9.20
C CYS A 28 18.00 12.80 -10.30
N ILE A 29 18.73 11.74 -9.92
CA ILE A 29 19.49 10.94 -10.89
C ILE A 29 18.62 9.80 -11.42
N ASN A 30 18.19 9.92 -12.66
CA ASN A 30 17.74 8.76 -13.42
C ASN A 30 18.98 7.94 -13.80
N MET A 31 19.03 6.67 -13.36
CA MET A 31 20.11 5.77 -13.81
C MET A 31 19.93 5.34 -15.27
N ASP A 32 18.73 5.52 -15.81
CA ASP A 32 18.32 5.07 -17.13
C ASP A 32 17.77 6.29 -17.88
N PRO A 33 18.35 6.69 -19.03
CA PRO A 33 17.88 7.87 -19.76
C PRO A 33 16.46 7.69 -20.31
N ASP A 34 16.02 6.44 -20.53
CA ASP A 34 14.72 6.13 -21.11
C ASP A 34 13.61 5.95 -20.05
N VAL A 35 13.96 5.86 -18.76
CA VAL A 35 13.00 5.51 -17.71
C VAL A 35 13.16 6.40 -16.47
N ASP A 36 12.23 7.33 -16.34
CA ASP A 36 12.14 8.22 -15.19
C ASP A 36 11.65 7.49 -13.93
N TYR A 37 12.28 7.83 -12.79
CA TYR A 37 11.85 7.32 -11.48
C TYR A 37 10.36 7.62 -11.20
N GLN A 38 9.91 8.83 -11.50
CA GLN A 38 8.52 9.26 -11.26
C GLN A 38 7.53 8.44 -12.10
N CYS A 39 7.88 8.13 -13.36
CA CYS A 39 7.07 7.28 -14.23
C CYS A 39 6.98 5.84 -13.69
N ILE A 40 8.07 5.30 -13.13
CA ILE A 40 8.05 4.00 -12.45
C ILE A 40 7.09 4.06 -11.26
N VAL A 41 7.24 5.03 -10.36
CA VAL A 41 6.41 5.14 -9.16
C VAL A 41 4.94 5.34 -9.52
N GLY A 42 4.63 6.17 -10.51
CA GLY A 42 3.27 6.36 -11.01
C GLY A 42 2.67 5.08 -11.58
N SER A 43 3.46 4.33 -12.36
CA SER A 43 3.02 3.03 -12.92
C SER A 43 2.80 1.99 -11.82
N LEU A 44 3.65 1.96 -10.80
CA LEU A 44 3.46 1.09 -9.64
C LEU A 44 2.23 1.51 -8.82
N GLN A 45 1.98 2.81 -8.68
CA GLN A 45 0.79 3.33 -8.00
C GLN A 45 -0.49 2.93 -8.73
N TYR A 46 -0.48 2.88 -10.07
CA TYR A 46 -1.58 2.34 -10.84
C TYR A 46 -1.85 0.86 -10.52
N LEU A 47 -0.80 0.03 -10.49
CA LEU A 47 -0.94 -1.38 -10.11
C LEU A 47 -1.46 -1.55 -8.68
N VAL A 48 -0.99 -0.72 -7.73
CA VAL A 48 -1.53 -0.67 -6.37
C VAL A 48 -3.01 -0.34 -6.39
N SER A 49 -3.47 0.65 -7.15
CA SER A 49 -4.89 1.02 -7.15
C SER A 49 -5.79 -0.05 -7.77
N CYS A 50 -5.26 -0.88 -8.69
CA CYS A 50 -6.06 -1.84 -9.43
C CYS A 50 -6.06 -3.25 -8.83
N SER A 51 -4.89 -3.86 -8.63
CA SER A 51 -4.81 -5.32 -8.42
C SER A 51 -3.69 -5.81 -7.51
N ARG A 52 -2.77 -4.93 -7.07
CA ARG A 52 -1.57 -5.31 -6.32
C ARG A 52 -1.48 -4.61 -4.96
N PRO A 53 -2.34 -4.98 -3.98
CA PRO A 53 -2.26 -4.46 -2.61
C PRO A 53 -0.93 -4.80 -1.91
N ASP A 54 -0.30 -5.89 -2.30
CA ASP A 54 0.93 -6.43 -1.72
C ASP A 54 2.15 -5.50 -1.86
N ILE A 55 2.18 -4.65 -2.89
CA ILE A 55 3.26 -3.66 -3.09
C ILE A 55 2.93 -2.27 -2.49
N ALA A 56 1.73 -2.07 -1.92
CA ALA A 56 1.24 -0.75 -1.52
C ALA A 56 2.18 -0.01 -0.56
N ASN A 57 2.76 -0.72 0.42
CA ASN A 57 3.68 -0.09 1.38
C ASN A 57 5.00 0.36 0.73
N ALA A 58 5.52 -0.43 -0.23
CA ALA A 58 6.74 -0.08 -0.95
C ALA A 58 6.51 1.17 -1.81
N VAL A 59 5.39 1.22 -2.54
CA VAL A 59 5.02 2.36 -3.38
C VAL A 59 4.76 3.62 -2.55
N ARG A 60 4.07 3.50 -1.41
CA ARG A 60 3.91 4.59 -0.42
C ARG A 60 5.25 5.19 -0.03
N THR A 61 6.24 4.33 0.18
CA THR A 61 7.59 4.76 0.57
C THR A 61 8.29 5.50 -0.56
N PHE A 62 8.17 5.02 -1.80
CA PHE A 62 8.77 5.66 -2.97
C PHE A 62 8.11 7.00 -3.34
N GLY A 63 6.80 7.12 -3.13
CA GLY A 63 6.05 8.35 -3.41
C GLY A 63 6.48 9.56 -2.58
N LYS A 64 7.23 9.36 -1.49
CA LYS A 64 7.81 10.46 -0.69
C LYS A 64 8.93 11.19 -1.44
N PHE A 65 9.66 10.47 -2.29
CA PHE A 65 10.90 10.94 -2.91
C PHE A 65 10.72 11.25 -4.40
N LEU A 66 9.56 11.78 -4.81
CA LEU A 66 9.34 12.11 -6.23
C LEU A 66 10.22 13.27 -6.71
N THR A 67 10.50 14.23 -5.84
CA THR A 67 11.29 15.43 -6.16
C THR A 67 12.75 15.33 -5.74
N CYS A 68 13.10 14.36 -4.89
CA CYS A 68 14.44 14.24 -4.31
C CYS A 68 14.96 12.79 -4.27
N TYR A 69 14.86 12.08 -5.40
CA TYR A 69 15.31 10.68 -5.47
C TYR A 69 16.81 10.52 -5.74
N THR A 70 17.40 9.50 -5.11
CA THR A 70 18.80 9.11 -5.31
C THR A 70 18.92 7.80 -6.10
N LYS A 71 20.15 7.47 -6.48
CA LYS A 71 20.51 6.16 -7.08
C LYS A 71 19.94 4.98 -6.27
N LYS A 72 19.98 5.06 -4.93
CA LYS A 72 19.46 4.00 -4.04
C LYS A 72 17.95 3.81 -4.22
N HIS A 73 17.18 4.89 -4.36
CA HIS A 73 15.73 4.80 -4.56
C HIS A 73 15.38 4.15 -5.90
N PHE A 74 16.14 4.47 -6.94
CA PHE A 74 15.94 3.87 -8.26
C PHE A 74 16.20 2.35 -8.25
N VAL A 75 17.25 1.90 -7.54
CA VAL A 75 17.54 0.47 -7.36
C VAL A 75 16.41 -0.25 -6.60
N LEU A 76 15.86 0.39 -5.56
CA LEU A 76 14.73 -0.16 -4.81
C LEU A 76 13.43 -0.21 -5.64
N ALA A 77 13.15 0.81 -6.45
CA ALA A 77 12.03 0.79 -7.39
C ALA A 77 12.20 -0.32 -8.44
N LYS A 78 13.41 -0.49 -9.00
CA LYS A 78 13.74 -1.61 -9.90
C LYS A 78 13.59 -2.97 -9.21
N ARG A 79 13.81 -3.08 -7.89
CA ARG A 79 13.54 -4.31 -7.13
C ARG A 79 12.05 -4.66 -7.13
N VAL A 80 11.15 -3.69 -6.93
CA VAL A 80 9.70 -3.96 -7.01
C VAL A 80 9.30 -4.43 -8.41
N LEU A 81 9.87 -3.84 -9.46
CA LEU A 81 9.64 -4.30 -10.83
C LEU A 81 10.12 -5.75 -11.06
N ARG A 82 11.25 -6.15 -10.46
CA ARG A 82 11.71 -7.56 -10.47
C ARG A 82 10.82 -8.50 -9.66
N TYR A 83 10.23 -8.01 -8.57
CA TYR A 83 9.23 -8.79 -7.81
C TYR A 83 7.96 -9.00 -8.63
N LEU A 84 7.46 -7.95 -9.30
CA LEU A 84 6.32 -8.04 -10.21
C LEU A 84 6.60 -8.97 -11.38
N GLN A 85 7.83 -8.98 -11.92
CA GLN A 85 8.26 -9.93 -12.95
C GLN A 85 8.06 -11.39 -12.52
N GLY A 86 8.44 -11.73 -11.30
CA GLY A 86 8.30 -13.09 -10.76
C GLY A 86 6.88 -13.45 -10.32
N THR A 87 6.02 -12.45 -10.15
CA THR A 87 4.64 -12.60 -9.66
C THR A 87 3.63 -12.06 -10.67
N ARG A 88 3.93 -12.14 -11.98
CA ARG A 88 3.05 -11.62 -13.05
C ARG A 88 1.66 -12.24 -13.03
N GLU A 89 1.56 -13.48 -12.58
CA GLU A 89 0.32 -14.24 -12.48
C GLU A 89 -0.48 -13.91 -11.21
N TYR A 90 0.08 -13.14 -10.28
CA TYR A 90 -0.61 -12.76 -9.04
C TYR A 90 -1.53 -11.59 -9.31
N GLY A 91 -2.76 -11.70 -8.81
CA GLY A 91 -3.76 -10.64 -8.82
C GLY A 91 -4.88 -10.94 -7.85
N LEU A 92 -5.86 -10.03 -7.78
CA LEU A 92 -7.06 -10.23 -6.99
C LEU A 92 -7.96 -11.24 -7.70
N VAL A 93 -8.28 -12.32 -7.01
CA VAL A 93 -9.21 -13.35 -7.50
C VAL A 93 -10.56 -13.12 -6.83
N TRP A 94 -11.58 -12.84 -7.64
CA TRP A 94 -12.95 -12.68 -7.18
C TRP A 94 -13.72 -14.00 -7.35
N ASN A 95 -13.70 -14.83 -6.32
CA ASN A 95 -14.46 -16.08 -6.33
C ASN A 95 -15.88 -15.80 -5.83
N VAL A 96 -16.84 -15.79 -6.77
CA VAL A 96 -18.26 -15.65 -6.45
C VAL A 96 -18.76 -16.95 -5.85
N THR A 97 -18.56 -17.12 -4.54
CA THR A 97 -19.22 -18.18 -3.78
C THR A 97 -20.62 -17.69 -3.47
N VAL A 98 -21.68 -18.34 -3.98
CA VAL A 98 -23.08 -17.88 -3.85
C VAL A 98 -23.45 -17.71 -2.36
N PRO A 99 -23.44 -16.49 -1.81
CA PRO A 99 -23.74 -16.29 -0.41
C PRO A 99 -25.20 -15.85 -0.29
N ARG A 100 -25.90 -16.25 0.79
CA ARG A 100 -27.31 -15.84 1.04
C ARG A 100 -27.45 -14.35 1.42
N GLY A 101 -26.48 -13.50 1.10
CA GLY A 101 -26.41 -12.06 1.40
C GLY A 101 -24.99 -11.50 1.35
N LEU A 102 -24.84 -10.17 1.30
CA LEU A 102 -23.54 -9.48 1.29
C LEU A 102 -22.92 -9.47 2.69
N GLN A 103 -21.70 -9.98 2.79
CA GLN A 103 -20.87 -9.95 3.99
C GLN A 103 -19.68 -9.02 3.78
N LEU A 104 -19.61 -7.98 4.61
CA LEU A 104 -18.49 -7.05 4.63
C LEU A 104 -17.55 -7.41 5.78
N ALA A 105 -16.28 -7.66 5.47
CA ALA A 105 -15.23 -7.83 6.45
C ALA A 105 -14.17 -6.75 6.23
N ALA A 106 -13.63 -6.21 7.31
CA ALA A 106 -12.60 -5.19 7.28
C ALA A 106 -11.51 -5.54 8.29
N TYR A 107 -10.27 -5.30 7.88
CA TYR A 107 -9.07 -5.55 8.66
C TYR A 107 -8.31 -4.24 8.73
N ALA A 108 -7.94 -3.80 9.92
CA ALA A 108 -7.09 -2.65 10.12
C ALA A 108 -5.87 -3.05 10.97
N ASP A 109 -4.72 -2.49 10.61
CA ASP A 109 -3.43 -2.73 11.27
C ASP A 109 -2.64 -1.42 11.30
N ALA A 110 -1.80 -1.25 12.30
CA ALA A 110 -0.93 -0.09 12.43
C ALA A 110 0.49 -0.52 12.78
N ASP A 111 1.47 0.07 12.10
CA ASP A 111 2.88 -0.16 12.37
C ASP A 111 3.48 1.08 13.05
N LEU A 112 3.71 0.98 14.36
CA LEU A 112 4.15 2.09 15.21
C LEU A 112 5.58 2.52 14.86
N GLY A 113 5.77 3.82 14.60
CA GLY A 113 7.10 4.41 14.51
C GLY A 113 7.99 3.88 13.38
N ASN A 114 7.41 3.15 12.42
CA ASN A 114 8.17 2.51 11.33
C ASN A 114 8.73 3.52 10.31
N GLU A 115 8.26 4.77 10.35
CA GLU A 115 8.81 5.84 9.53
C GLU A 115 10.11 6.40 10.13
N LYS A 116 11.24 6.26 9.41
CA LYS A 116 12.55 6.70 9.93
C LYS A 116 12.68 8.22 10.05
N ASP A 117 11.99 8.97 9.19
CA ASP A 117 12.17 10.42 9.09
C ASP A 117 11.46 11.18 10.22
N ASP A 118 10.22 10.84 10.51
CA ASP A 118 9.36 11.57 11.47
C ASP A 118 8.76 10.68 12.57
N ARG A 119 9.16 9.41 12.64
CA ARG A 119 8.65 8.39 13.58
C ARG A 119 7.13 8.26 13.60
N ARG A 120 6.46 8.62 12.50
CA ARG A 120 5.01 8.44 12.39
C ARG A 120 4.68 6.99 12.08
N SER A 121 3.54 6.57 12.61
CA SER A 121 3.01 5.23 12.37
C SER A 121 2.44 5.10 10.96
N ILE A 122 2.33 3.86 10.48
CA ILE A 122 1.74 3.54 9.18
C ILE A 122 0.42 2.81 9.41
N THR A 123 -0.66 3.38 8.90
CA THR A 123 -1.97 2.72 8.85
C THR A 123 -2.05 1.83 7.62
N GLY A 124 -2.50 0.59 7.84
CA GLY A 124 -2.91 -0.34 6.80
C GLY A 124 -4.36 -0.78 7.01
N TYR A 125 -5.14 -0.89 5.94
CA TYR A 125 -6.41 -1.61 6.01
C TYR A 125 -6.73 -2.37 4.71
N VAL A 126 -7.58 -3.38 4.85
CA VAL A 126 -8.11 -4.20 3.75
C VAL A 126 -9.59 -4.47 4.02
N LEU A 127 -10.44 -4.15 3.04
CA LEU A 127 -11.88 -4.46 3.04
C LEU A 127 -12.17 -5.57 2.03
N GLN A 128 -13.01 -6.49 2.46
CA GLN A 128 -13.41 -7.66 1.72
C GLN A 128 -14.93 -7.74 1.64
N LEU A 129 -15.42 -8.06 0.44
CA LEU A 129 -16.80 -8.39 0.17
C LEU A 129 -16.89 -9.89 -0.13
N ASN A 130 -17.61 -10.64 0.70
CA ASN A 130 -17.72 -12.10 0.59
C ASN A 130 -16.35 -12.81 0.49
N GLY A 131 -15.39 -12.38 1.31
CA GLY A 131 -14.02 -12.94 1.34
C GLY A 131 -13.10 -12.42 0.23
N CYS A 132 -13.57 -11.54 -0.64
CA CYS A 132 -12.78 -11.02 -1.74
C CYS A 132 -12.46 -9.54 -1.55
N THR A 133 -11.17 -9.21 -1.62
CA THR A 133 -10.67 -7.86 -1.39
C THR A 133 -11.08 -6.91 -2.51
N PHE A 134 -11.65 -5.76 -2.16
CA PHE A 134 -12.04 -4.72 -3.12
C PHE A 134 -11.47 -3.34 -2.80
N ALA A 135 -11.15 -3.06 -1.54
CA ALA A 135 -10.54 -1.80 -1.12
C ALA A 135 -9.43 -2.06 -0.10
N TYR A 136 -8.37 -1.28 -0.18
CA TYR A 136 -7.20 -1.42 0.67
C TYR A 136 -6.37 -0.15 0.63
N LYS A 137 -5.54 0.05 1.65
CA LYS A 137 -4.72 1.25 1.75
C LYS A 137 -3.51 1.00 2.63
N SER A 138 -2.40 1.67 2.30
CA SER A 138 -1.25 1.85 3.19
C SER A 138 -0.89 3.33 3.20
N LYS A 139 -0.97 3.97 4.36
CA LYS A 139 -0.83 5.43 4.49
C LYS A 139 -0.07 5.80 5.76
N LYS A 140 0.80 6.81 5.67
CA LYS A 140 1.43 7.42 6.84
C LYS A 140 0.39 8.18 7.67
N GLN A 141 0.37 7.97 8.98
CA GLN A 141 -0.54 8.70 9.86
C GLN A 141 -0.19 10.20 9.89
N PRO A 142 -1.19 11.09 9.95
CA PRO A 142 -0.94 12.52 10.03
C PRO A 142 -0.43 12.95 11.41
N ILE A 143 -0.80 12.20 12.46
CA ILE A 143 -0.39 12.43 13.84
C ILE A 143 0.74 11.48 14.24
N ILE A 144 1.56 11.92 15.20
CA ILE A 144 2.51 11.04 15.90
C ILE A 144 1.75 10.39 17.05
N THR A 145 1.92 9.09 17.20
CA THR A 145 1.31 8.29 18.28
C THR A 145 2.41 7.75 19.17
N ASP A 146 2.24 7.84 20.48
CA ASP A 146 3.27 7.43 21.45
C ASP A 146 3.18 5.94 21.82
N ASP A 147 2.06 5.29 21.52
CA ASP A 147 1.83 3.87 21.78
C ASP A 147 1.19 3.14 20.58
N THR A 148 1.23 1.80 20.63
CA THR A 148 0.64 0.95 19.57
C THR A 148 -0.87 1.05 19.58
N CYS A 149 -1.49 1.19 20.75
CA CYS A 149 -2.94 1.30 20.92
C CYS A 149 -3.51 2.53 20.18
N SER A 150 -2.88 3.71 20.33
CA SER A 150 -3.32 4.91 19.63
C SER A 150 -3.09 4.79 18.13
N ALA A 151 -1.99 4.16 17.70
CA ALA A 151 -1.73 3.90 16.29
C ALA A 151 -2.80 2.98 15.67
N GLU A 152 -3.15 1.89 16.36
CA GLU A 152 -4.21 0.96 15.97
C GLU A 152 -5.57 1.64 15.95
N PHE A 153 -5.86 2.51 16.91
CA PHE A 153 -7.11 3.28 16.94
C PHE A 153 -7.24 4.22 15.74
N VAL A 154 -6.16 4.90 15.35
CA VAL A 154 -6.14 5.71 14.12
C VAL A 154 -6.39 4.85 12.89
N ALA A 155 -5.78 3.66 12.81
CA ALA A 155 -6.02 2.73 11.71
C ALA A 155 -7.47 2.23 11.67
N ALA A 156 -8.04 1.89 12.82
CA ALA A 156 -9.44 1.49 12.98
C ALA A 156 -10.40 2.60 12.55
N SER A 157 -10.11 3.85 12.91
CA SER A 157 -10.89 5.02 12.54
C SER A 157 -10.86 5.26 11.02
N GLU A 158 -9.67 5.26 10.39
CA GLU A 158 -9.57 5.39 8.93
C GLU A 158 -10.29 4.24 8.20
N CYS A 159 -10.20 3.01 8.71
CA CYS A 159 -10.90 1.86 8.16
C CYS A 159 -12.43 2.00 8.33
N SER A 160 -12.89 2.52 9.46
CA SER A 160 -14.31 2.75 9.74
C SER A 160 -14.95 3.76 8.78
N ASN A 161 -14.21 4.80 8.39
CA ASN A 161 -14.68 5.74 7.36
C ASN A 161 -14.94 5.04 6.03
N MET A 162 -14.08 4.12 5.61
CA MET A 162 -14.28 3.35 4.38
C MET A 162 -15.45 2.36 4.50
N ILE A 163 -15.65 1.78 5.68
CA ILE A 163 -16.81 0.92 5.98
C ILE A 163 -18.11 1.73 5.86
N ILE A 164 -18.17 2.93 6.46
CA ILE A 164 -19.34 3.81 6.38
C ILE A 164 -19.59 4.23 4.92
N TRP A 165 -18.55 4.59 4.18
CA TRP A 165 -18.68 4.91 2.76
C TRP A 165 -19.27 3.73 1.97
N THR A 166 -18.76 2.51 2.20
CA THR A 166 -19.28 1.28 1.58
C THR A 166 -20.74 1.03 1.97
N HIS A 167 -21.10 1.35 3.21
CA HIS A 167 -22.46 1.28 3.68
C HIS A 167 -23.39 2.27 2.96
N ASN A 168 -22.98 3.51 2.76
CA ASN A 168 -23.81 4.47 2.03
C ASN A 168 -24.01 4.01 0.58
N LEU A 169 -22.92 3.55 -0.07
CA LEU A 169 -22.99 3.01 -1.43
C LEU A 169 -23.98 1.85 -1.57
N PHE A 170 -23.95 0.90 -0.65
CA PHE A 170 -24.89 -0.22 -0.68
C PHE A 170 -26.35 0.20 -0.44
N GLU A 171 -26.59 1.35 0.17
CA GLU A 171 -27.95 1.83 0.50
C GLU A 171 -28.57 2.43 -0.75
N GLU A 172 -27.80 3.27 -1.45
CA GLU A 172 -28.13 3.82 -2.75
C GLU A 172 -28.40 2.71 -3.78
N LEU A 173 -27.60 1.64 -3.76
CA LEU A 173 -27.78 0.47 -4.62
C LEU A 173 -28.89 -0.48 -4.15
N LYS A 174 -29.60 -0.19 -3.05
CA LYS A 174 -30.69 -1.00 -2.47
C LYS A 174 -30.26 -2.45 -2.16
N LEU A 175 -29.01 -2.63 -1.75
CA LEU A 175 -28.42 -3.94 -1.46
C LEU A 175 -28.60 -4.33 0.02
N ARG A 176 -29.27 -5.46 0.27
CA ARG A 176 -29.51 -5.96 1.63
C ARG A 176 -28.24 -6.59 2.23
N ARG A 177 -27.80 -6.04 3.36
CA ARG A 177 -26.62 -6.48 4.12
C ARG A 177 -27.02 -7.39 5.27
N ARG A 178 -26.09 -8.23 5.72
CA ARG A 178 -26.26 -9.03 6.95
C ARG A 178 -25.47 -8.47 8.12
N ILE A 179 -24.13 -8.50 8.05
CA ILE A 179 -23.24 -8.17 9.17
C ILE A 179 -21.93 -7.59 8.60
N THR A 180 -21.45 -6.51 9.21
CA THR A 180 -20.09 -5.99 9.00
C THR A 180 -19.21 -6.40 10.16
N LYS A 181 -18.03 -6.94 9.88
CA LYS A 181 -17.04 -7.28 10.91
C LYS A 181 -15.77 -6.46 10.69
N LEU A 182 -15.46 -5.56 11.61
CA LEU A 182 -14.14 -4.92 11.71
C LEU A 182 -13.27 -5.77 12.64
N ARG A 183 -12.08 -6.13 12.18
CA ARG A 183 -11.07 -6.86 12.94
C ARG A 183 -9.83 -6.00 13.06
N LEU A 184 -9.38 -5.79 14.29
CA LEU A 184 -8.08 -5.23 14.62
C LEU A 184 -7.11 -6.39 14.86
N ARG A 185 -5.84 -6.16 14.56
CA ARG A 185 -4.78 -7.14 14.77
C ARG A 185 -4.21 -7.04 16.18
#